data_AF-A0A6A5TQQ6-F1
#
_entry.id   AF-A0A6A5TQQ6-F1
#
_cell.length_a   1.000
_cell.length_b   1.000
_cell.length_c   1.000
_cell.angle_alpha   90.00
_cell.angle_beta   90.00
_cell.angle_gamma   90.00
#
_symmetry.space_group_name_H-M   'P 1'
#
loop_
_entity.id
_entity.type
_entity.pdbx_description
1 polymer ?
#
loop_
_entity_poly.entity_id
_entity_poly.type
_entity_poly.pdbx_seq_one_letter_code
_entity_poly.pdbx_strand_id
1 'polypeptide(L)'
;MLLTAPKDRDSLFAAVKMQSRSLGGLPTLQQIRLTPSASFMTAYQKAKQLALGEVKCTTVIAVNLTDVHIFELAQQGRSEEYFSFAHVFVAAVGPEGVIIWQSWGKYGYRLDEYLRRGDGRLRDWPEADQFVDDFMTLASQNGAWTGKRNRLYKRLFHIDLQKLCGSKGAERPLTPRYEPWVRLHTFEDVKYDDVTKFRWTLS
;
A
#
# COMPACT_ATOMS: atom_id res chain seq x y z
N MET A 1 -4.15 8.34 3.13
CA MET A 1 -4.17 8.91 1.76
C MET A 1 -5.62 8.85 1.30
N LEU A 2 -6.21 10.02 1.06
CA LEU A 2 -7.65 10.32 1.16
C LEU A 2 -8.10 10.97 -0.16
N LEU A 3 -7.62 10.42 -1.28
CA LEU A 3 -7.67 11.10 -2.58
C LEU A 3 -8.94 10.78 -3.36
N THR A 4 -9.59 9.65 -3.08
CA THR A 4 -10.76 9.20 -3.86
C THR A 4 -11.68 8.41 -2.93
N ALA A 5 -12.66 9.06 -2.32
CA ALA A 5 -13.75 8.35 -1.66
C ALA A 5 -15.05 8.96 -2.19
N PRO A 6 -16.06 8.13 -2.50
CA PRO A 6 -17.32 8.63 -3.04
C PRO A 6 -17.94 9.65 -2.07
N LYS A 7 -18.93 10.40 -2.57
CA LYS A 7 -19.42 11.55 -1.81
C LYS A 7 -20.04 11.16 -0.45
N ASP A 8 -20.33 9.88 -0.21
CA ASP A 8 -20.89 9.37 1.03
C ASP A 8 -19.89 9.40 2.20
N ARG A 9 -20.39 9.76 3.37
CA ARG A 9 -19.60 9.94 4.60
C ARG A 9 -19.02 8.61 5.10
N ASP A 10 -19.71 7.50 4.85
CA ASP A 10 -19.35 6.19 5.39
C ASP A 10 -18.18 5.56 4.64
N SER A 11 -18.16 5.65 3.30
CA SER A 11 -17.03 5.22 2.47
C SER A 11 -15.79 6.06 2.72
N LEU A 12 -15.97 7.38 2.88
CA LEU A 12 -14.89 8.26 3.30
C LEU A 12 -14.34 7.84 4.66
N PHE A 13 -15.21 7.68 5.67
CA PHE A 13 -14.80 7.26 7.00
C PHE A 13 -14.12 5.89 7.00
N ALA A 14 -14.63 4.93 6.23
CA ALA A 14 -14.01 3.61 6.07
C ALA A 14 -12.60 3.70 5.47
N ALA A 15 -12.41 4.53 4.45
CA ALA A 15 -11.10 4.78 3.84
C ALA A 15 -10.11 5.43 4.82
N VAL A 16 -10.54 6.45 5.57
CA VAL A 16 -9.71 7.10 6.59
C VAL A 16 -9.39 6.11 7.72
N LYS A 17 -10.41 5.40 8.20
CA LYS A 17 -10.28 4.41 9.26
C LYS A 17 -9.25 3.37 8.88
N MET A 18 -9.36 2.75 7.70
CA MET A 18 -8.44 1.70 7.23
C MET A 18 -6.95 2.09 7.30
N GLN A 19 -6.65 3.38 7.16
CA GLN A 19 -5.27 3.89 7.13
C GLN A 19 -4.82 4.51 8.46
N SER A 20 -5.67 4.50 9.49
CA SER A 20 -5.40 5.17 10.75
C SER A 20 -5.34 4.20 11.93
N ARG A 21 -4.17 4.14 12.58
CA ARG A 21 -4.02 3.43 13.86
C ARG A 21 -4.92 4.03 14.94
N SER A 22 -5.03 5.36 15.02
CA SER A 22 -5.84 6.03 16.05
C SER A 22 -7.34 5.81 15.89
N LEU A 23 -7.80 5.50 14.67
CA LEU A 23 -9.20 5.15 14.40
C LEU A 23 -9.47 3.63 14.46
N GLY A 24 -8.49 2.82 14.90
CA GLY A 24 -8.64 1.36 14.95
C GLY A 24 -8.68 0.71 13.55
N GLY A 25 -7.95 1.30 12.59
CA GLY A 25 -7.87 0.84 11.21
C GLY A 25 -7.02 -0.38 10.94
N LEU A 26 -6.05 -0.61 11.82
CA LEU A 26 -5.13 -1.73 11.71
C LEU A 26 -5.92 -3.04 11.84
N PRO A 27 -5.62 -4.04 11.00
CA PRO A 27 -6.25 -5.34 11.14
C PRO A 27 -5.88 -5.96 12.50
N THR A 28 -6.80 -6.71 13.09
CA THR A 28 -6.48 -7.53 14.26
C THR A 28 -5.84 -8.85 13.83
N LEU A 29 -5.07 -9.50 14.70
CA LEU A 29 -4.49 -10.81 14.39
C LEU A 29 -5.58 -11.85 14.09
N GLN A 30 -6.73 -11.77 14.76
CA GLN A 30 -7.89 -12.62 14.46
C GLN A 30 -8.41 -12.38 13.03
N GLN A 31 -8.53 -11.11 12.60
CA GLN A 31 -8.96 -10.79 11.24
C GLN A 31 -7.97 -11.32 10.19
N ILE A 32 -6.66 -11.15 10.44
CA ILE A 32 -5.60 -11.68 9.57
C ILE A 32 -5.71 -13.19 9.44
N ARG A 33 -5.93 -13.90 10.55
CA ARG A 33 -6.02 -15.37 10.56
C ARG A 33 -7.30 -15.90 9.88
N LEU A 34 -8.41 -15.16 9.97
CA LEU A 34 -9.69 -15.56 9.38
C LEU A 34 -9.85 -15.12 7.92
N THR A 35 -9.03 -14.18 7.45
CA THR A 35 -9.18 -13.59 6.11
C THR A 35 -7.95 -13.93 5.27
N PRO A 36 -8.09 -14.64 4.14
CA PRO A 36 -6.97 -14.87 3.24
C PRO A 36 -6.36 -13.55 2.76
N SER A 37 -5.04 -13.57 2.50
CA SER A 37 -4.34 -12.45 1.88
C SER A 37 -4.97 -12.15 0.52
N ALA A 38 -5.29 -10.88 0.27
CA ALA A 38 -5.90 -10.45 -0.98
C ALA A 38 -4.88 -10.46 -2.15
N SER A 39 -5.38 -10.72 -3.36
CA SER A 39 -4.56 -10.69 -4.58
C SER A 39 -4.65 -9.32 -5.24
N PHE A 40 -3.57 -8.53 -5.16
CA PHE A 40 -3.49 -7.25 -5.88
C PHE A 40 -3.56 -7.47 -7.40
N MET A 41 -2.96 -8.55 -7.91
CA MET A 41 -3.04 -8.93 -9.32
C MET A 41 -4.49 -9.08 -9.80
N THR A 42 -5.34 -9.78 -9.04
CA THR A 42 -6.73 -10.01 -9.44
C THR A 42 -7.52 -8.71 -9.48
N ALA A 43 -7.35 -7.84 -8.47
CA ALA A 43 -8.00 -6.53 -8.43
C ALA A 43 -7.51 -5.62 -9.57
N TYR A 44 -6.20 -5.64 -9.84
CA TYR A 44 -5.58 -4.90 -10.94
C TYR A 44 -6.07 -5.36 -12.31
N GLN A 45 -6.13 -6.67 -12.56
CA GLN A 45 -6.64 -7.22 -13.83
C GLN A 45 -8.09 -6.82 -14.08
N LYS A 46 -8.94 -6.89 -13.05
CA LYS A 46 -10.33 -6.41 -13.13
C LYS A 46 -10.37 -4.92 -13.46
N ALA A 47 -9.57 -4.12 -12.77
CA ALA A 47 -9.49 -2.67 -13.01
C ALA A 47 -9.01 -2.34 -14.44
N LYS A 48 -8.00 -3.05 -14.93
CA LYS A 48 -7.47 -2.91 -16.30
C LYS A 48 -8.51 -3.31 -17.35
N GLN A 49 -9.28 -4.37 -17.13
CA GLN A 49 -10.38 -4.76 -18.00
C GLN A 49 -11.45 -3.66 -18.09
N LEU A 50 -11.83 -3.06 -16.96
CA LEU A 50 -12.78 -1.94 -16.92
C LEU A 50 -12.22 -0.69 -17.62
N ALA A 51 -10.95 -0.38 -17.42
CA ALA A 51 -10.28 0.74 -18.08
C ALA A 51 -10.22 0.57 -19.62
N LEU A 52 -10.03 -0.67 -20.09
CA LEU A 52 -9.92 -0.99 -21.51
C LEU A 52 -11.24 -1.38 -22.18
N GLY A 53 -12.30 -1.61 -21.40
CA GLY A 53 -13.62 -1.98 -21.89
C GLY A 53 -14.34 -0.86 -22.67
N GLU A 54 -15.60 -1.12 -23.05
CA GLU A 54 -16.44 -0.16 -23.77
C GLU A 54 -16.76 1.05 -22.90
N VAL A 55 -17.17 0.81 -21.65
CA VAL A 55 -17.36 1.85 -20.64
C VAL A 55 -16.02 2.08 -19.94
N LYS A 56 -15.37 3.17 -20.29
CA LYS A 56 -14.07 3.58 -19.76
C LYS A 56 -14.19 4.03 -18.30
N CYS A 57 -13.76 3.18 -17.37
CA CYS A 57 -13.82 3.48 -15.94
C CYS A 57 -12.42 3.64 -15.32
N THR A 58 -12.33 4.53 -14.34
CA THR A 58 -11.16 4.65 -13.46
C THR A 58 -11.44 3.93 -12.15
N THR A 59 -10.54 3.03 -11.76
CA THR A 59 -10.63 2.27 -10.51
C THR A 59 -9.44 2.63 -9.63
N VAL A 60 -9.70 2.91 -8.36
CA VAL A 60 -8.66 3.22 -7.37
C VAL A 60 -8.60 2.11 -6.34
N ILE A 61 -7.39 1.59 -6.12
CA ILE A 61 -7.13 0.45 -5.24
C ILE A 61 -6.15 0.93 -4.17
N ALA A 62 -6.61 1.02 -2.93
CA ALA A 62 -5.73 1.15 -1.77
C ALA A 62 -5.18 -0.23 -1.40
N VAL A 63 -3.87 -0.35 -1.36
CA VAL A 63 -3.15 -1.59 -1.06
C VAL A 63 -2.41 -1.44 0.26
N ASN A 64 -2.64 -2.37 1.19
CA ASN A 64 -1.95 -2.43 2.47
C ASN A 64 -1.20 -3.76 2.57
N LEU A 65 0.12 -3.71 2.49
CA LEU A 65 1.04 -4.80 2.82
C LEU A 65 1.29 -4.76 4.32
N THR A 66 0.76 -5.75 5.03
CA THR A 66 0.87 -5.90 6.48
C THR A 66 1.93 -6.93 6.82
N ASP A 67 2.75 -6.63 7.83
CA ASP A 67 3.61 -7.59 8.50
C ASP A 67 2.80 -8.32 9.56
N VAL A 68 2.50 -9.60 9.37
CA VAL A 68 1.71 -10.37 10.34
C VAL A 68 2.51 -10.62 11.62
N HIS A 69 3.82 -10.86 11.48
CA HIS A 69 4.64 -11.26 12.59
C HIS A 69 4.81 -10.16 13.65
N ILE A 70 4.75 -8.88 13.25
CA ILE A 70 4.74 -7.77 14.23
C ILE A 70 3.52 -7.84 15.18
N PHE A 71 2.37 -8.34 14.72
CA PHE A 71 1.19 -8.51 15.56
C PHE A 71 1.34 -9.70 16.52
N GLU A 72 1.99 -10.77 16.09
CA GLU A 72 2.32 -11.89 16.97
C GLU A 72 3.30 -11.48 18.07
N LEU A 73 4.33 -10.72 17.70
CA LEU A 73 5.27 -10.12 18.65
C LEU A 73 4.57 -9.14 19.60
N ALA A 74 3.56 -8.41 19.13
CA ALA A 74 2.78 -7.51 19.98
C ALA A 74 1.99 -8.29 21.06
N GLN A 75 1.42 -9.46 20.73
CA GLN A 75 0.77 -10.33 21.72
C GLN A 75 1.73 -10.84 22.80
N GLN A 76 3.03 -10.91 22.47
CA GLN A 76 4.10 -11.31 23.39
C GLN A 76 4.71 -10.12 24.14
N GLY A 77 4.28 -8.88 23.87
CA GLY A 77 4.87 -7.67 24.45
C GLY A 77 6.23 -7.27 23.86
N ARG A 78 6.59 -7.78 22.69
CA ARG A 78 7.93 -7.65 22.08
C ARG A 78 7.97 -6.84 20.79
N SER A 79 6.84 -6.36 20.29
CA SER A 79 6.79 -5.60 19.03
C SER A 79 7.67 -4.34 19.02
N GLU A 80 7.92 -3.74 20.19
CA GLU A 80 8.77 -2.56 20.34
C GLU A 80 10.27 -2.85 20.18
N GLU A 81 10.68 -4.12 20.13
CA GLU A 81 12.06 -4.52 19.82
C GLU A 81 12.34 -4.53 18.31
N TYR A 82 11.30 -4.51 17.46
CA TYR A 82 11.42 -4.78 16.02
C TYR A 82 10.80 -3.69 15.14
N PHE A 83 11.32 -3.59 13.93
CA PHE A 83 10.80 -2.74 12.86
C PHE A 83 9.97 -3.57 11.87
N SER A 84 8.82 -3.02 11.45
CA SER A 84 7.92 -3.67 10.52
C SER A 84 8.17 -3.23 9.07
N PHE A 85 8.06 -4.16 8.12
CA PHE A 85 8.13 -3.84 6.69
C PHE A 85 6.80 -3.34 6.09
N ALA A 86 5.76 -3.15 6.91
CA ALA A 86 4.43 -2.81 6.43
C ALA A 86 4.42 -1.57 5.52
N HIS A 87 3.71 -1.64 4.40
CA HIS A 87 3.64 -0.54 3.44
C HIS A 87 2.24 -0.32 2.93
N VAL A 88 1.93 0.94 2.61
CA VAL A 88 0.66 1.32 2.00
C VAL A 88 0.93 2.16 0.76
N PHE A 89 0.27 1.80 -0.33
CA PHE A 89 0.21 2.61 -1.54
C PHE A 89 -1.20 2.59 -2.13
N VAL A 90 -1.45 3.50 -3.07
CA VAL A 90 -2.69 3.58 -3.83
C VAL A 90 -2.35 3.46 -5.30
N ALA A 91 -3.05 2.59 -6.02
CA ALA A 91 -2.96 2.48 -7.47
C ALA A 91 -4.26 2.99 -8.10
N ALA A 92 -4.17 3.98 -8.98
CA ALA A 92 -5.27 4.38 -9.85
C ALA A 92 -5.05 3.78 -11.24
N VAL A 93 -6.05 3.05 -11.72
CA VAL A 93 -6.04 2.38 -13.02
C VAL A 93 -7.13 3.02 -13.86
N GLY A 94 -6.74 3.69 -14.94
CA GLY A 94 -7.65 4.36 -15.86
C GLY A 94 -7.33 4.02 -17.32
N PRO A 95 -8.14 4.52 -18.27
CA PRO A 95 -7.94 4.28 -19.70
C PRO A 95 -6.55 4.63 -20.22
N GLU A 96 -5.92 5.64 -19.62
CA GLU A 96 -4.61 6.16 -19.98
C GLU A 96 -3.44 5.33 -19.42
N GLY A 97 -3.69 4.46 -18.44
CA GLY A 97 -2.67 3.67 -17.76
C GLY A 97 -2.81 3.70 -16.24
N VAL A 98 -1.68 3.63 -15.54
CA VAL A 98 -1.65 3.47 -14.08
C VAL A 98 -0.81 4.53 -13.39
N ILE A 99 -1.36 5.09 -12.32
CA ILE A 99 -0.63 5.96 -11.40
C ILE A 99 -0.53 5.27 -10.05
N ILE A 100 0.64 5.33 -9.44
CA ILE A 100 0.88 4.83 -8.09
C ILE A 100 1.23 6.02 -7.21
N TRP A 101 0.55 6.12 -6.08
CA TRP A 101 0.85 7.08 -5.03
C TRP A 101 1.26 6.35 -3.77
N GLN A 102 2.41 6.72 -3.23
CA GLN A 102 2.95 6.12 -2.02
C GLN A 102 3.71 7.14 -1.20
N SER A 103 3.85 6.81 0.06
CA SER A 103 4.62 7.58 1.03
C SER A 103 5.08 6.64 2.13
N TRP A 104 6.21 6.95 2.76
CA TRP A 104 6.74 6.12 3.84
C TRP A 104 6.78 6.87 5.18
N GLY A 105 7.09 8.17 5.17
CA GLY A 105 7.23 8.98 6.38
C GLY A 105 8.69 9.16 6.80
N LYS A 106 8.96 9.21 8.12
CA LYS A 106 10.18 9.75 8.75
C LYS A 106 11.51 9.34 8.10
N TYR A 107 11.64 8.08 7.66
CA TYR A 107 12.89 7.53 7.10
C TYR A 107 12.85 7.27 5.60
N GLY A 108 11.76 7.65 4.94
CA GLY A 108 11.61 7.53 3.50
C GLY A 108 11.30 8.87 2.89
N TYR A 109 10.13 8.99 2.29
CA TYR A 109 9.69 10.20 1.62
C TYR A 109 8.24 10.51 1.96
N ARG A 110 7.93 11.80 1.92
CA ARG A 110 6.56 12.31 1.93
C ARG A 110 5.95 12.18 0.54
N LEU A 111 4.61 12.25 0.46
CA LEU A 111 3.90 12.20 -0.81
C LEU A 111 4.33 13.35 -1.74
N ASP A 112 4.51 14.57 -1.24
CA ASP A 112 4.93 15.71 -2.07
C ASP A 112 6.34 15.52 -2.66
N GLU A 113 7.25 14.89 -1.91
CA GLU A 113 8.59 14.56 -2.41
C GLU A 113 8.55 13.46 -3.47
N TYR A 114 7.71 12.44 -3.26
CA TYR A 114 7.47 11.37 -4.24
C TYR A 114 6.94 11.94 -5.57
N LEU A 115 5.96 12.84 -5.49
CA LEU A 115 5.41 13.51 -6.67
C LEU A 115 6.44 14.40 -7.36
N ARG A 116 7.23 15.17 -6.60
CA ARG A 116 8.26 16.07 -7.14
C ARG A 116 9.36 15.31 -7.90
N ARG A 117 9.65 14.06 -7.53
CA ARG A 117 10.61 13.18 -8.23
C ARG A 117 10.06 12.60 -9.54
N GLY A 118 8.77 12.81 -9.82
CA GLY A 118 8.11 12.23 -10.99
C GLY A 118 7.68 10.77 -10.79
N ASP A 119 7.80 10.22 -9.59
CA ASP A 119 7.48 8.81 -9.32
C ASP A 119 5.96 8.53 -9.37
N GLY A 120 5.14 9.58 -9.20
CA GLY A 120 3.69 9.57 -9.40
C GLY A 120 3.25 9.78 -10.85
N ARG A 121 4.13 9.58 -11.84
CA ARG A 121 3.79 9.67 -13.26
C ARG A 121 2.83 8.56 -13.70
N LEU A 122 2.18 8.81 -14.82
CA LEU A 122 1.46 7.79 -15.57
C LEU A 122 2.44 6.71 -16.06
N ARG A 123 2.09 5.46 -15.80
CA ARG A 123 2.78 4.26 -16.25
C ARG A 123 1.98 3.66 -17.39
N ASP A 124 2.69 3.20 -18.41
CA ASP A 124 2.08 2.38 -19.45
C ASP A 124 1.74 0.98 -18.91
N TRP A 125 1.04 0.20 -19.72
CA TRP A 125 0.60 -1.13 -19.31
C TRP A 125 1.76 -2.10 -18.99
N PRO A 126 2.82 -2.20 -19.81
CA PRO A 126 3.96 -3.06 -19.48
C PRO A 126 4.63 -2.70 -18.16
N GLU A 127 4.85 -1.41 -17.89
CA GLU A 127 5.45 -0.97 -16.64
C GLU A 127 4.53 -1.29 -15.44
N ALA A 128 3.23 -1.06 -15.59
CA ALA A 128 2.25 -1.35 -14.56
C ALA A 128 2.14 -2.87 -14.26
N ASP A 129 2.13 -3.70 -15.31
CA ASP A 129 2.12 -5.16 -15.19
C ASP A 129 3.36 -5.64 -14.43
N GLN A 130 4.55 -5.13 -14.78
CA GLN A 130 5.79 -5.46 -14.08
C GLN A 130 5.77 -5.04 -12.61
N PHE A 131 5.21 -3.87 -12.28
CA PHE A 131 5.07 -3.43 -10.89
C PHE A 131 4.19 -4.40 -10.09
N VAL A 132 3.07 -4.82 -10.67
CA VAL A 132 2.12 -5.74 -10.03
C VAL A 132 2.77 -7.12 -9.82
N ASP A 133 3.49 -7.63 -10.82
CA ASP A 133 4.24 -8.90 -10.72
C ASP A 133 5.33 -8.85 -9.64
N ASP A 134 6.10 -7.77 -9.60
CA ASP A 134 7.12 -7.55 -8.59
C ASP A 134 6.49 -7.47 -7.19
N PHE A 135 5.34 -6.78 -7.05
CA PHE A 135 4.61 -6.72 -5.79
C PHE A 135 4.07 -8.08 -5.37
N MET A 136 3.48 -8.86 -6.27
CA MET A 136 2.97 -10.19 -5.94
C MET A 136 4.08 -11.16 -5.58
N THR A 137 5.25 -11.04 -6.23
CA THR A 137 6.45 -11.80 -5.85
C THR A 137 6.89 -11.46 -4.43
N LEU A 138 6.85 -10.17 -4.06
CA LEU A 138 7.16 -9.73 -2.72
C LEU A 138 6.13 -10.27 -1.70
N ALA A 139 4.84 -10.20 -2.02
CA ALA A 139 3.74 -10.52 -1.10
C ALA A 139 3.40 -12.01 -0.96
N SER A 140 3.96 -12.90 -1.81
CA SER A 140 3.61 -14.33 -1.83
C SER A 140 4.56 -15.24 -1.02
N GLN A 141 5.72 -14.74 -0.60
CA GLN A 141 6.78 -15.58 -0.04
C GLN A 141 7.02 -15.31 1.44
N ASN A 142 6.69 -16.27 2.32
CA ASN A 142 7.07 -16.21 3.74
C ASN A 142 8.56 -16.54 3.95
N GLY A 143 9.10 -16.27 5.14
CA GLY A 143 10.42 -16.74 5.58
C GLY A 143 11.29 -15.67 6.20
N ALA A 144 12.62 -15.78 6.11
CA ALA A 144 13.53 -14.74 6.63
C ALA A 144 13.67 -13.57 5.65
N TRP A 145 13.97 -12.36 6.14
CA TRP A 145 14.32 -11.23 5.27
C TRP A 145 15.65 -11.49 4.55
N THR A 146 15.69 -11.33 3.22
CA THR A 146 16.89 -11.63 2.39
C THR A 146 17.31 -10.42 1.57
N GLY A 147 18.56 -10.43 1.08
CA GLY A 147 19.04 -9.39 0.16
C GLY A 147 18.25 -9.32 -1.16
N LYS A 148 17.78 -10.46 -1.68
CA LYS A 148 16.88 -10.49 -2.86
C LYS A 148 15.57 -9.77 -2.56
N ARG A 149 14.96 -10.06 -1.42
CA ARG A 149 13.72 -9.40 -0.98
C ARG A 149 13.91 -7.90 -0.76
N ASN A 150 15.03 -7.50 -0.13
CA ASN A 150 15.35 -6.09 0.06
C ASN A 150 15.50 -5.34 -1.26
N ARG A 151 16.14 -5.94 -2.28
CA ARG A 151 16.25 -5.32 -3.61
C ARG A 151 14.89 -5.13 -4.27
N LEU A 152 14.01 -6.13 -4.17
CA LEU A 152 12.65 -6.05 -4.71
C LEU A 152 11.83 -4.97 -3.98
N TYR A 153 11.91 -4.95 -2.65
CA TYR A 153 11.28 -3.94 -1.81
C TYR A 153 11.73 -2.52 -2.18
N LYS A 154 13.05 -2.34 -2.35
CA LYS A 154 13.64 -1.07 -2.74
C LYS A 154 13.20 -0.64 -4.14
N ARG A 155 13.07 -1.57 -5.07
CA ARG A 155 12.57 -1.26 -6.42
C ARG A 155 11.12 -0.77 -6.38
N LEU A 156 10.26 -1.44 -5.60
CA LEU A 156 8.84 -1.08 -5.50
C LEU A 156 8.63 0.23 -4.73
N PHE A 157 9.32 0.39 -3.61
CA PHE A 157 8.98 1.43 -2.62
C PHE A 157 10.07 2.46 -2.42
N HIS A 158 11.22 2.35 -3.09
CA HIS A 158 12.37 3.26 -2.97
C HIS A 158 12.98 3.30 -1.55
N ILE A 159 12.74 2.27 -0.74
CA ILE A 159 13.25 2.13 0.64
C ILE A 159 14.20 0.95 0.74
N ASP A 160 15.36 1.18 1.37
CA ASP A 160 16.36 0.15 1.64
C ASP A 160 16.28 -0.27 3.11
N LEU A 161 15.47 -1.28 3.41
CA LEU A 161 15.24 -1.73 4.78
C LEU A 161 16.47 -2.38 5.41
N GLN A 162 17.34 -3.01 4.63
CA GLN A 162 18.63 -3.51 5.15
C GLN A 162 19.55 -2.37 5.58
N LYS A 163 19.59 -1.27 4.83
CA LYS A 163 20.34 -0.08 5.24
C LYS A 163 19.71 0.56 6.49
N LEU A 164 18.38 0.61 6.57
CA LEU A 164 17.66 1.26 7.66
C LEU A 164 17.71 0.47 8.99
N CYS A 165 17.55 -0.86 8.91
CA CYS A 165 17.39 -1.76 10.07
C CYS A 165 18.58 -2.71 10.29
N GLY A 166 19.68 -2.50 9.55
CA GLY A 166 20.92 -3.28 9.70
C GLY A 166 21.67 -2.93 10.98
N SER A 167 22.81 -3.57 11.22
CA SER A 167 23.63 -3.37 12.44
C SER A 167 24.12 -1.94 12.67
N LYS A 168 24.17 -1.12 11.61
CA LYS A 168 24.50 0.32 11.66
C LYS A 168 23.31 1.20 11.25
N GLY A 169 22.11 0.62 11.20
CA GLY A 169 20.88 1.27 10.82
C GLY A 169 20.41 2.27 11.88
N ALA A 170 19.60 3.23 11.46
CA ALA A 170 18.98 4.20 12.37
C ALA A 170 17.76 3.63 13.11
N GLU A 171 17.31 2.45 12.73
CA GLU A 171 16.14 1.79 13.27
C GLU A 171 16.45 0.42 13.84
N ARG A 172 15.48 -0.08 14.61
CA ARG A 172 15.50 -1.40 15.20
C ARG A 172 15.60 -2.50 14.12
N PRO A 173 16.07 -3.71 14.46
CA PRO A 173 16.11 -4.83 13.53
C PRO A 173 14.73 -5.11 12.93
N LEU A 174 14.69 -5.56 11.67
CA LEU A 174 13.45 -6.05 11.07
C LEU A 174 12.88 -7.22 11.88
N THR A 175 11.57 -7.40 11.78
CA THR A 175 10.89 -8.61 12.27
C THR A 175 11.64 -9.87 11.80
N PRO A 176 11.87 -10.84 12.71
CA PRO A 176 12.71 -12.00 12.42
C PRO A 176 12.08 -12.93 11.38
N ARG A 177 10.76 -12.86 11.22
CA ARG A 177 10.00 -13.54 10.16
C ARG A 177 9.30 -12.53 9.29
N TYR A 178 9.46 -12.70 7.99
CA TYR A 178 8.71 -12.03 6.95
C TYR A 178 7.45 -12.84 6.65
N GLU A 179 6.32 -12.31 7.08
CA GLU A 179 5.00 -12.91 6.90
C GLU A 179 4.06 -11.84 6.35
N PRO A 180 4.02 -11.65 5.01
CA PRO A 180 3.18 -10.64 4.37
C PRO A 180 1.71 -11.06 4.36
N TRP A 181 0.84 -10.09 4.61
CA TRP A 181 -0.60 -10.21 4.38
C TRP A 181 -1.11 -8.95 3.70
N VAL A 182 -1.87 -9.11 2.61
CA VAL A 182 -2.34 -8.00 1.79
C VAL A 182 -3.82 -7.77 2.05
N ARG A 183 -4.17 -6.49 2.28
CA ARG A 183 -5.55 -6.01 2.32
C ARG A 183 -5.75 -4.99 1.22
N LEU A 184 -6.88 -5.11 0.53
CA LEU A 184 -7.28 -4.17 -0.53
C LEU A 184 -8.55 -3.42 -0.13
N HIS A 185 -8.68 -2.21 -0.66
CA HIS A 185 -9.94 -1.49 -0.68
C HIS A 185 -10.06 -0.78 -2.03
N THR A 186 -11.16 -1.05 -2.73
CA THR A 186 -11.33 -0.66 -4.13
C THR A 186 -12.51 0.27 -4.27
N PHE A 187 -12.29 1.37 -5.00
CA PHE A 187 -13.33 2.26 -5.50
C PHE A 187 -13.38 2.11 -7.01
N GLU A 188 -14.49 1.59 -7.52
CA GLU A 188 -14.75 1.50 -8.96
C GLU A 188 -15.44 2.77 -9.45
N ASP A 189 -15.28 3.07 -10.74
CA ASP A 189 -15.93 4.18 -11.43
C ASP A 189 -15.71 5.58 -10.81
N VAL A 190 -14.49 5.82 -10.30
CA VAL A 190 -14.12 7.09 -9.68
C VAL A 190 -14.20 8.23 -10.69
N LYS A 191 -14.98 9.27 -10.37
CA LYS A 191 -15.12 10.48 -11.17
C LYS A 191 -14.31 11.63 -10.60
N TYR A 192 -14.05 12.65 -11.43
CA TYR A 192 -13.44 13.92 -10.99
C TYR A 192 -14.14 14.50 -9.74
N ASP A 193 -15.47 14.41 -9.72
CA ASP A 193 -16.33 14.86 -8.64
C ASP A 193 -16.12 14.15 -7.29
N ASP A 194 -15.51 12.95 -7.30
CA ASP A 194 -15.21 12.16 -6.10
C ASP A 194 -13.85 12.54 -5.48
N VAL A 195 -13.01 13.25 -6.22
CA VAL A 195 -11.64 13.65 -5.81
C VAL A 195 -11.63 15.00 -5.09
N THR A 196 -12.63 15.85 -5.33
CA THR A 196 -12.67 17.25 -4.87
C THR A 196 -13.28 17.40 -3.46
N LYS A 197 -12.53 17.06 -2.40
CA LYS A 197 -13.06 17.13 -1.01
C LYS A 197 -12.15 17.69 0.09
N PHE A 198 -11.38 18.74 -0.21
CA PHE A 198 -10.94 19.66 0.85
C PHE A 198 -11.38 21.08 0.51
N ARG A 199 -12.56 21.47 1.00
CA ARG A 199 -12.87 22.90 1.14
C ARG A 199 -12.22 23.34 2.45
N TRP A 200 -11.04 23.95 2.36
CA TRP A 200 -10.46 24.67 3.48
C TRP A 200 -11.40 25.82 3.83
N THR A 201 -12.22 25.65 4.87
CA THR A 201 -12.85 26.79 5.52
C THR A 201 -11.80 27.36 6.45
N LEU A 202 -11.28 28.54 6.09
CA LEU A 202 -10.49 29.35 7.00
C LEU A 202 -11.44 29.81 8.09
N SER A 203 -11.39 29.16 9.26
CA SER A 203 -12.01 29.63 10.50
C SER A 203 -10.99 30.42 11.31
#